data_AF-F2L581-F1
#
_entry.id   AF-F2L581-F1
#
_cell.length_a   1.000
_cell.length_b   1.000
_cell.length_c   1.000
_cell.angle_alpha   90.00
_cell.angle_beta   90.00
_cell.angle_gamma   90.00
#
_symmetry.space_group_name_H-M   'P 1'
#
loop_
_entity.id
_entity.type
_entity.pdbx_description
1 polymer ?
#
loop_
_entity_poly.entity_id
_entity_poly.type
_entity_poly.pdbx_seq_one_letter_code
_entity_poly.pdbx_strand_id
1 'polypeptide(L)'
;MRDDECARRLKELEERIEALEGLVNLALEELRDIRSLLEQRGSAARARDEGGHPLLRAIEERKFLDTKEIRSKSALRGLIERGVVVLLRDEGANREIATTKKIVSDLLSRLPLDVGEAERLGEREYELLEILNRLGYVIKKDNKYVATQLADEFKT
;
A
#
# COMPACT_ATOMS: atom_id res chain seq x y z
N MET A 1 59.63 -15.62 5.77
CA MET A 1 59.27 -14.35 6.45
C MET A 1 58.10 -13.64 5.78
N ARG A 2 58.17 -13.19 4.50
CA ARG A 2 57.00 -12.55 3.84
C ARG A 2 55.88 -13.55 3.53
N ASP A 3 56.24 -14.75 3.11
CA ASP A 3 55.26 -15.78 2.73
C ASP A 3 54.48 -16.34 3.94
N ASP A 4 55.11 -16.40 5.11
CA ASP A 4 54.49 -16.85 6.37
C ASP A 4 53.46 -15.84 6.90
N GLU A 5 53.74 -14.54 6.72
CA GLU A 5 52.81 -13.47 7.09
C GLU A 5 51.62 -13.38 6.12
N CYS A 6 51.86 -13.59 4.81
CA CYS A 6 50.81 -13.73 3.81
C CYS A 6 49.91 -14.93 4.11
N ALA A 7 50.48 -16.10 4.41
CA ALA A 7 49.72 -17.30 4.74
C ALA A 7 48.86 -17.11 6.00
N ARG A 8 49.39 -16.42 7.02
CA ARG A 8 48.65 -16.13 8.25
C ARG A 8 47.46 -15.19 8.01
N ARG A 9 47.65 -14.14 7.21
CA ARG A 9 46.57 -13.20 6.85
C ARG A 9 45.51 -13.85 5.97
N LEU A 10 45.91 -14.76 5.09
CA LEU A 10 44.97 -15.51 4.24
C LEU A 10 44.05 -16.37 5.11
N LYS A 11 44.63 -17.09 6.10
CA LYS A 11 43.87 -17.92 7.03
C LYS A 11 42.92 -17.10 7.91
N GLU A 12 43.36 -15.93 8.38
CA GLU A 12 42.50 -15.02 9.15
C GLU A 12 41.35 -14.46 8.30
N LEU A 13 41.59 -14.20 7.01
CA LEU A 13 40.54 -13.79 6.08
C LEU A 13 39.55 -14.93 5.80
N GLU A 14 40.02 -16.16 5.63
CA GLU A 14 39.17 -17.34 5.47
C GLU A 14 38.26 -17.54 6.67
N GLU A 15 38.80 -17.51 7.89
CA GLU A 15 38.02 -17.63 9.14
C GLU A 15 36.97 -16.51 9.28
N ARG A 16 37.31 -15.28 8.85
CA ARG A 16 36.37 -14.15 8.86
C ARG A 16 35.27 -14.27 7.80
N ILE A 17 35.59 -14.82 6.62
CA ILE A 17 34.61 -15.08 5.57
C ILE A 17 33.65 -16.17 6.03
N GLU A 18 34.14 -17.25 6.61
CA GLU A 18 33.30 -18.33 7.16
C GLU A 18 32.34 -17.82 8.24
N ALA A 19 32.83 -16.94 9.13
CA ALA A 19 31.97 -16.30 10.13
C ALA A 19 30.89 -15.39 9.50
N LEU A 20 31.22 -14.64 8.45
CA LEU A 20 30.26 -13.81 7.72
C LEU A 20 29.23 -14.66 6.97
N GLU A 21 29.63 -15.76 6.35
CA GLU A 21 28.72 -16.72 5.70
C GLU A 21 27.74 -17.31 6.72
N GLY A 22 28.20 -17.65 7.92
CA GLY A 22 27.34 -18.09 9.01
C GLY A 22 26.29 -17.05 9.40
N LEU A 23 26.69 -15.78 9.55
CA LEU A 23 25.77 -14.68 9.88
C LEU A 23 24.75 -14.40 8.75
N VAL A 24 25.18 -14.48 7.49
CA VAL A 24 24.29 -14.30 6.33
C VAL A 24 23.26 -15.42 6.27
N ASN A 25 23.67 -16.67 6.50
CA ASN A 25 22.76 -17.81 6.53
C ASN A 25 21.72 -17.67 7.65
N LEU A 26 22.15 -17.29 8.86
CA LEU A 26 21.25 -17.03 9.97
C LEU A 26 20.26 -15.91 9.66
N ALA A 27 20.73 -14.79 9.10
CA ALA A 27 19.86 -13.69 8.69
C ALA A 27 18.85 -14.12 7.59
N LEU A 28 19.26 -14.98 6.65
CA LEU A 28 18.36 -15.54 5.65
C LEU A 28 17.31 -16.47 6.26
N GLU A 29 17.67 -17.27 7.27
CA GLU A 29 16.73 -18.09 8.02
C GLU A 29 15.73 -17.23 8.81
N GLU A 30 16.21 -16.22 9.55
CA GLU A 30 15.32 -15.27 10.25
C GLU A 30 14.40 -14.52 9.30
N LEU A 31 14.89 -14.11 8.12
CA LEU A 31 14.06 -13.48 7.08
C LEU A 31 13.05 -14.47 6.50
N ARG A 32 13.40 -15.75 6.33
CA ARG A 32 12.47 -16.81 5.92
C ARG A 32 11.42 -17.10 6.98
N ASP A 33 11.79 -17.05 8.26
CA ASP A 33 10.87 -17.23 9.38
C ASP A 33 9.94 -16.03 9.54
N ILE A 34 10.46 -14.81 9.44
CA ILE A 34 9.65 -13.59 9.37
C ILE A 34 8.72 -13.66 8.17
N ARG A 35 9.22 -14.05 7.00
CA ARG A 35 8.40 -14.24 5.81
C ARG A 35 7.35 -15.33 6.02
N SER A 36 7.69 -16.45 6.66
CA SER A 36 6.78 -17.54 6.97
C SER A 36 5.73 -17.12 8.01
N LEU A 37 6.09 -16.32 9.01
CA LEU A 37 5.16 -15.75 10.00
C LEU A 37 4.25 -14.70 9.35
N LEU A 38 4.80 -13.87 8.46
CA LEU A 38 4.04 -12.92 7.64
C LEU A 38 3.18 -13.64 6.61
N GLU A 39 3.62 -14.77 6.07
CA GLU A 39 2.85 -15.63 5.17
C GLU A 39 1.85 -16.46 5.97
N GLN A 40 2.06 -16.85 7.22
CA GLN A 40 1.04 -17.51 8.04
C GLN A 40 -0.03 -16.50 8.50
N ARG A 41 0.39 -15.26 8.82
CA ARG A 41 -0.53 -14.13 9.05
C ARG A 41 -1.18 -13.63 7.76
N GLY A 42 -0.49 -13.78 6.63
CA GLY A 42 -0.85 -13.25 5.32
C GLY A 42 -1.50 -14.26 4.37
N SER A 43 -1.42 -15.56 4.62
CA SER A 43 -2.08 -16.64 3.84
C SER A 43 -3.37 -17.08 4.51
N ALA A 44 -3.50 -16.92 5.83
CA ALA A 44 -4.81 -16.86 6.48
C ALA A 44 -5.62 -15.61 6.05
N ALA A 45 -4.94 -14.55 5.59
CA ALA A 45 -5.54 -13.35 5.00
C ALA A 45 -5.78 -13.51 3.48
N ARG A 46 -4.76 -13.89 2.70
CA ARG A 46 -4.84 -14.01 1.23
C ARG A 46 -5.70 -15.17 0.76
N ALA A 47 -5.76 -16.30 1.48
CA ALA A 47 -6.71 -17.37 1.15
C ALA A 47 -8.17 -17.03 1.55
N ARG A 48 -8.41 -15.90 2.24
CA ARG A 48 -9.75 -15.31 2.44
C ARG A 48 -10.00 -14.09 1.56
N ASP A 49 -9.00 -13.56 0.86
CA ASP A 49 -9.12 -12.34 0.05
C ASP A 49 -9.82 -12.61 -1.29
N GLU A 50 -9.86 -13.85 -1.77
CA GLU A 50 -10.73 -14.24 -2.90
C GLU A 50 -12.18 -14.58 -2.45
N GLY A 51 -12.44 -14.51 -1.14
CA GLY A 51 -13.68 -14.93 -0.46
C GLY A 51 -14.26 -13.90 0.52
N GLY A 52 -14.05 -12.61 0.27
CA GLY A 52 -15.04 -11.56 0.49
C GLY A 52 -15.36 -11.17 1.93
N HIS A 53 -14.50 -10.37 2.58
CA HIS A 53 -15.03 -9.50 3.63
C HIS A 53 -16.11 -8.60 2.98
N PRO A 54 -17.39 -8.63 3.41
CA PRO A 54 -18.48 -7.98 2.69
C PRO A 54 -18.24 -6.48 2.45
N LEU A 55 -17.52 -5.83 3.37
CA LEU A 55 -17.13 -4.44 3.24
C LEU A 55 -16.11 -4.19 2.12
N LEU A 56 -15.12 -5.07 1.94
CA LEU A 56 -14.12 -4.90 0.88
C LEU A 56 -14.74 -5.08 -0.49
N ARG A 57 -15.58 -6.12 -0.65
CA ARG A 57 -16.34 -6.34 -1.88
C ARG A 57 -17.24 -5.16 -2.21
N ALA A 58 -17.95 -4.62 -1.22
CA ALA A 58 -18.78 -3.43 -1.42
C ALA A 58 -17.96 -2.20 -1.81
N ILE A 59 -16.74 -2.04 -1.27
CA ILE A 59 -15.81 -0.98 -1.66
C ILE A 59 -15.28 -1.20 -3.08
N GLU A 60 -14.95 -2.43 -3.48
CA GLU A 60 -14.51 -2.74 -4.85
C GLU A 60 -15.59 -2.44 -5.89
N GLU A 61 -16.85 -2.83 -5.59
CA GLU A 61 -18.00 -2.60 -6.46
C GLU A 61 -18.36 -1.11 -6.54
N ARG A 62 -18.38 -0.38 -5.41
CA ARG A 62 -18.81 1.04 -5.34
C ARG A 62 -17.66 2.05 -5.35
N LYS A 63 -16.41 1.61 -5.49
CA LYS A 63 -15.14 2.37 -5.35
C LYS A 63 -14.83 2.91 -3.94
N PHE A 64 -15.85 3.28 -3.19
CA PHE A 64 -15.75 3.70 -1.80
C PHE A 64 -17.13 3.61 -1.14
N LEU A 65 -17.17 3.77 0.18
CA LEU A 65 -18.40 3.87 0.97
C LEU A 65 -18.32 5.03 1.96
N ASP A 66 -19.41 5.75 2.14
CA ASP A 66 -19.52 6.71 3.23
C ASP A 66 -19.43 6.00 4.58
N THR A 67 -18.61 6.48 5.51
CA THR A 67 -18.45 5.78 6.79
C THR A 67 -19.75 5.72 7.56
N LYS A 68 -20.66 6.67 7.37
CA LYS A 68 -22.03 6.68 7.91
C LYS A 68 -22.88 5.49 7.43
N GLU A 69 -22.66 4.97 6.22
CA GLU A 69 -23.38 3.82 5.66
C GLU A 69 -22.87 2.47 6.21
N ILE A 70 -21.66 2.45 6.79
CA ILE A 70 -20.99 1.24 7.24
C ILE A 70 -21.55 0.81 8.60
N ARG A 71 -22.35 -0.26 8.60
CA ARG A 71 -22.98 -0.81 9.81
C ARG A 71 -21.97 -1.38 10.81
N SER A 72 -20.95 -2.10 10.33
CA SER A 72 -19.96 -2.76 11.20
C SER A 72 -18.72 -1.88 11.39
N LYS A 73 -18.74 -1.04 12.43
CA LYS A 73 -17.61 -0.15 12.76
C LYS A 73 -16.37 -0.90 13.24
N SER A 74 -16.55 -2.02 13.94
CA SER A 74 -15.44 -2.88 14.38
C SER A 74 -14.72 -3.51 13.19
N ALA A 75 -15.46 -3.96 12.18
CA ALA A 75 -14.90 -4.52 10.96
C ALA A 75 -14.12 -3.47 10.14
N LEU A 76 -14.69 -2.27 10.01
CA LEU A 76 -14.00 -1.13 9.39
C LEU A 76 -12.69 -0.81 10.13
N ARG A 77 -12.74 -0.71 11.46
CA ARG A 77 -11.55 -0.45 12.28
C ARG A 77 -10.47 -1.51 12.07
N GLY A 78 -10.83 -2.79 12.09
CA GLY A 78 -9.88 -3.88 11.84
C GLY A 78 -9.28 -3.85 10.43
N LEU A 79 -10.01 -3.37 9.42
CA LEU A 79 -9.48 -3.20 8.06
C LEU A 79 -8.54 -1.99 7.93
N ILE A 80 -8.81 -0.92 8.67
CA ILE A 80 -7.94 0.27 8.76
C ILE A 80 -6.63 -0.09 9.48
N GLU A 81 -6.72 -0.78 10.62
CA GLU A 81 -5.54 -1.22 11.39
C GLU A 81 -4.62 -2.14 10.58
N ARG A 82 -5.20 -2.95 9.68
CA ARG A 82 -4.44 -3.79 8.73
C ARG A 82 -3.91 -3.03 7.52
N GLY A 83 -4.23 -1.74 7.36
CA GLY A 83 -3.82 -0.92 6.22
C GLY A 83 -4.50 -1.26 4.90
N VAL A 84 -5.55 -2.10 4.91
CA VAL A 84 -6.28 -2.53 3.70
C VAL A 84 -7.25 -1.45 3.23
N VAL A 85 -7.87 -0.76 4.19
CA VAL A 85 -8.82 0.34 3.95
C VAL A 85 -8.21 1.64 4.46
N VAL A 86 -8.36 2.71 3.68
CA VAL A 86 -7.98 4.08 4.04
C VAL A 86 -9.24 4.92 4.22
N LEU A 87 -9.16 5.89 5.13
CA LEU A 87 -10.21 6.88 5.34
C LEU A 87 -9.80 8.20 4.71
N LEU A 88 -10.69 8.76 3.89
CA LEU A 88 -10.53 10.09 3.31
C LEU A 88 -11.54 11.01 4.00
N ARG A 89 -11.03 12.02 4.73
CA ARG A 89 -11.82 12.98 5.51
C ARG A 89 -11.87 14.32 4.79
N ASP A 90 -12.97 14.58 4.13
CA ASP A 90 -13.27 15.86 3.48
C ASP A 90 -13.98 16.76 4.49
N GLU A 91 -13.19 17.57 5.20
CA GLU A 91 -13.71 18.54 6.19
C GLU A 91 -14.61 19.60 5.53
N GLY A 92 -14.27 20.03 4.31
CA GLY A 92 -15.04 21.02 3.56
C GLY A 92 -16.44 20.53 3.20
N ALA A 93 -16.61 19.22 2.97
CA ALA A 93 -17.91 18.59 2.72
C ALA A 93 -18.52 17.92 3.96
N ASN A 94 -17.87 17.98 5.13
CA ASN A 94 -18.24 17.23 6.34
C ASN A 94 -18.53 15.74 6.05
N ARG A 95 -17.65 15.14 5.25
CA ARG A 95 -17.81 13.79 4.71
C ARG A 95 -16.57 12.96 4.99
N GLU A 96 -16.78 11.71 5.39
CA GLU A 96 -15.71 10.74 5.59
C GLU A 96 -16.07 9.49 4.80
N ILE A 97 -15.16 9.07 3.93
CA ILE A 97 -15.34 7.88 3.09
C ILE A 97 -14.25 6.85 3.38
N ALA A 98 -14.59 5.58 3.20
CA ALA A 98 -13.68 4.45 3.25
C ALA A 98 -13.45 3.91 1.84
N THR A 99 -12.19 3.76 1.45
CA THR A 99 -11.77 3.15 0.17
C THR A 99 -10.52 2.29 0.38
N THR A 100 -10.01 1.62 -0.66
CA THR A 100 -8.75 0.89 -0.58
C THR A 100 -7.62 1.68 -1.24
N LYS A 101 -6.37 1.45 -0.79
CA LYS A 101 -5.19 2.04 -1.44
C LYS A 101 -5.13 1.70 -2.92
N LYS A 102 -5.50 0.46 -3.29
CA LYS A 102 -5.54 -0.01 -4.67
C LYS A 102 -6.44 0.85 -5.55
N ILE A 103 -7.67 1.13 -5.11
CA ILE A 103 -8.62 1.93 -5.91
C ILE A 103 -8.11 3.36 -6.11
N VAL A 104 -7.54 3.96 -5.07
CA VAL A 104 -6.96 5.30 -5.15
C VAL A 104 -5.74 5.31 -6.09
N SER A 105 -4.83 4.34 -5.93
CA SER A 105 -3.65 4.18 -6.77
C SER A 105 -4.01 3.95 -8.25
N ASP A 106 -4.97 3.08 -8.52
CA ASP A 106 -5.48 2.80 -9.87
C ASP A 106 -6.03 4.07 -10.53
N LEU A 107 -6.75 4.92 -9.78
CA LEU A 107 -7.26 6.19 -10.28
C LEU A 107 -6.13 7.21 -10.52
N LEU A 108 -5.21 7.35 -9.56
CA LEU A 108 -4.06 8.25 -9.65
C LEU A 108 -3.11 7.88 -10.80
N SER A 109 -2.99 6.59 -11.12
CA SER A 109 -2.16 6.09 -12.24
C SER A 109 -2.63 6.58 -13.61
N ARG A 110 -3.89 7.01 -13.73
CA ARG A 110 -4.47 7.57 -14.96
C ARG A 110 -4.19 9.06 -15.12
N LEU A 111 -3.58 9.71 -14.13
CA LEU A 111 -3.24 11.13 -14.17
C LEU A 111 -1.87 11.35 -14.86
N PRO A 112 -1.68 12.45 -15.61
CA PRO A 112 -2.60 13.57 -15.77
C PRO A 112 -3.77 13.28 -16.71
N LEU A 113 -4.97 13.75 -16.35
CA LEU A 113 -6.21 13.49 -17.09
C LEU A 113 -6.89 14.80 -17.48
N ASP A 114 -7.26 14.97 -18.74
CA ASP A 114 -8.00 16.15 -19.21
C ASP A 114 -9.42 16.20 -18.59
N VAL A 115 -9.96 17.39 -18.35
CA VAL A 115 -11.31 17.53 -17.73
C VAL A 115 -12.39 16.81 -18.55
N GLY A 116 -12.34 16.91 -19.88
CA GLY A 116 -13.29 16.20 -20.74
C GLY A 116 -13.09 14.68 -20.77
N GLU A 117 -11.92 14.18 -20.40
CA GLU A 117 -11.68 12.75 -20.19
C GLU A 117 -12.11 12.29 -18.80
N ALA A 118 -11.94 13.16 -17.79
CA ALA A 118 -12.42 12.92 -16.43
C ALA A 118 -13.94 12.76 -16.38
N GLU A 119 -14.69 13.55 -17.16
CA GLU A 119 -16.15 13.44 -17.29
C GLU A 119 -16.61 12.10 -17.90
N ARG A 120 -15.71 11.35 -18.54
CA ARG A 120 -15.99 10.00 -19.08
C ARG A 120 -15.70 8.88 -18.09
N LEU A 121 -15.11 9.19 -16.93
CA LEU A 121 -14.98 8.23 -15.84
C LEU A 121 -16.36 7.79 -15.36
N GLY A 122 -16.45 6.59 -14.79
CA GLY A 122 -17.68 6.19 -14.11
C GLY A 122 -18.02 7.17 -12.98
N GLU A 123 -19.31 7.40 -12.73
CA GLU A 123 -19.80 8.39 -11.74
C GLU A 123 -19.05 8.32 -10.40
N ARG A 124 -18.86 7.11 -9.87
CA ARG A 124 -18.13 6.87 -8.61
C ARG A 124 -16.63 7.13 -8.69
N GLU A 125 -16.00 6.87 -9.83
CA GLU A 125 -14.58 7.18 -10.05
C GLU A 125 -14.37 8.69 -10.18
N TYR A 126 -15.26 9.38 -10.88
CA TYR A 126 -15.26 10.84 -10.99
C TYR A 126 -15.50 11.50 -9.62
N GLU A 127 -16.49 11.03 -8.85
CA GLU A 127 -16.75 11.53 -7.49
C GLU A 127 -15.53 11.34 -6.58
N LEU A 128 -14.86 10.19 -6.66
CA LEU A 128 -13.62 9.95 -5.93
C LEU A 128 -12.50 10.90 -6.36
N LEU A 129 -12.36 11.17 -7.67
CA LEU A 129 -11.40 12.14 -8.20
C LEU A 129 -11.65 13.55 -7.63
N GLU A 130 -12.91 13.98 -7.55
CA GLU A 130 -13.28 15.26 -6.95
C GLU A 130 -12.97 15.33 -5.46
N ILE A 131 -13.22 14.24 -4.71
CA ILE A 131 -12.85 14.14 -3.29
C ILE A 131 -11.33 14.27 -3.15
N LEU A 132 -10.55 13.52 -3.93
CA LEU A 132 -9.09 13.61 -3.93
C LEU A 132 -8.58 15.00 -4.31
N ASN A 133 -9.29 15.72 -5.19
CA ASN A 133 -8.99 17.10 -5.53
C ASN A 133 -9.24 18.07 -4.37
N ARG A 134 -10.35 17.93 -3.65
CA ARG A 134 -10.64 18.76 -2.47
C ARG A 134 -9.66 18.50 -1.32
N LEU A 135 -9.17 17.27 -1.19
CA LEU A 135 -8.16 16.88 -0.21
C LEU A 135 -6.72 17.26 -0.61
N GLY A 136 -6.51 17.76 -1.83
CA GLY A 136 -5.20 18.19 -2.31
C GLY A 136 -4.27 17.06 -2.79
N TYR A 137 -4.76 15.82 -2.87
CA TYR A 137 -4.04 14.71 -3.52
C TYR A 137 -3.99 14.88 -5.03
N VAL A 138 -5.00 15.55 -5.58
CA VAL A 138 -5.08 15.92 -6.99
C VAL A 138 -5.29 17.42 -7.07
N ILE A 139 -4.77 18.07 -8.11
CA ILE A 139 -5.05 19.48 -8.39
C ILE A 139 -5.54 19.60 -9.83
N LYS A 140 -6.63 20.34 -10.01
CA LYS A 140 -7.07 20.79 -11.32
C LYS A 140 -6.24 22.01 -11.76
N LYS A 141 -5.35 21.83 -12.73
CA LYS A 141 -4.48 22.87 -13.30
C LYS A 141 -4.46 22.75 -14.83
N ASP A 142 -4.51 23.88 -15.54
CA ASP A 142 -4.41 23.92 -17.01
C ASP A 142 -5.41 22.98 -17.71
N ASN A 143 -6.65 22.93 -17.21
CA ASN A 143 -7.73 22.04 -17.68
C ASN A 143 -7.42 20.53 -17.56
N LYS A 144 -6.50 20.15 -16.66
CA LYS A 144 -6.13 18.78 -16.35
C LYS A 144 -6.17 18.52 -14.85
N TYR A 145 -6.47 17.30 -14.46
CA TYR A 145 -6.24 16.78 -13.12
C TYR A 145 -4.83 16.20 -13.05
N VAL A 146 -4.04 16.61 -12.05
CA VAL A 146 -2.65 16.17 -11.86
C VAL A 146 -2.46 15.73 -10.42
N ALA A 147 -1.78 14.60 -10.22
CA ALA A 147 -1.43 14.10 -8.88
C ALA A 147 -0.40 15.02 -8.21
N THR A 148 -0.54 15.24 -6.91
CA THR A 148 0.41 15.99 -6.09
C THR A 148 1.39 15.07 -5.38
N GLN A 149 2.38 15.65 -4.68
CA GLN A 149 3.29 14.89 -3.81
C GLN A 149 2.56 14.19 -2.66
N LEU A 150 1.42 14.73 -2.18
CA LEU A 150 0.63 14.08 -1.14
C LEU A 150 0.11 12.71 -1.60
N ALA A 151 -0.13 12.55 -2.91
CA ALA A 151 -0.64 11.31 -3.47
C ALA A 151 0.37 10.16 -3.44
N ASP A 152 1.65 10.43 -3.14
CA ASP A 152 2.69 9.41 -3.07
C ASP A 152 2.44 8.39 -1.94
N GLU A 153 1.64 8.72 -0.92
CA GLU A 153 1.27 7.78 0.16
C GLU A 153 0.46 6.55 -0.32
N PHE A 154 -0.09 6.64 -1.54
CA PHE A 154 -0.86 5.57 -2.18
C PHE A 154 -0.04 4.78 -3.22
N LYS A 155 1.21 5.17 -3.50
CA LYS A 155 2.06 4.56 -4.54
C LYS A 155 2.85 3.33 -4.06
N THR A 156 2.32 2.54 -3.13
CA THR A 156 3.02 1.36 -2.56
C THR A 156 2.21 0.09 -2.69
#